data_AF-A0A914L4V7-F1
#
_entry.id   AF-A0A914L4V7-F1
#
_cell.length_a   1.000
_cell.length_b   1.000
_cell.length_c   1.000
_cell.angle_alpha   90.00
_cell.angle_beta   90.00
_cell.angle_gamma   90.00
#
_symmetry.space_group_name_H-M   'P 1'
#
loop_
_entity.id
_entity.type
_entity.pdbx_description
1 polymer ?
#
loop_
_entity_poly.entity_id
_entity_poly.type
_entity_poly.pdbx_seq_one_letter_code
_entity_poly.pdbx_strand_id
1 'polypeptide(L)'
;MSDSDVDVVNVSNSEEEPGPSKAKKCRRSYTITQKIEVIDFAKSNSISAASRRFKVTRSTVQDWLRQEKELRMLLKFYEDWMIHDNIETTSAGNPKAPPMIEYLGWIANAWEELPEELISKSFKICGITTATNGSEDDQIHCFKPEGAIPTGLDSLRKERNETNFLEMIDLINEIDLIQDEENGILSDDSLEF
;
A
#
# COMPACT_ATOMS: atom_id res chain seq x y z
N MET A 1 -24.26 -63.15 -7.70
CA MET A 1 -23.95 -63.08 -9.14
C MET A 1 -25.05 -62.27 -9.79
N SER A 2 -24.66 -61.25 -10.58
CA SER A 2 -25.46 -60.33 -11.45
C SER A 2 -26.45 -59.40 -10.72
N ASP A 3 -26.24 -58.06 -10.70
CA ASP A 3 -26.50 -57.02 -11.75
C ASP A 3 -27.97 -57.04 -12.19
N SER A 4 -28.77 -55.97 -12.30
CA SER A 4 -28.64 -54.50 -12.33
C SER A 4 -30.09 -53.95 -12.12
N ASP A 5 -30.43 -52.70 -11.76
CA ASP A 5 -30.27 -51.43 -12.48
C ASP A 5 -30.49 -50.27 -11.49
N VAL A 6 -29.75 -49.18 -11.70
CA VAL A 6 -29.85 -47.92 -10.95
C VAL A 6 -30.73 -46.95 -11.75
N ASP A 7 -31.86 -46.53 -11.21
CA ASP A 7 -32.64 -45.42 -11.77
C ASP A 7 -32.08 -44.10 -11.23
N VAL A 8 -31.34 -43.40 -12.09
CA VAL A 8 -30.84 -42.04 -11.84
C VAL A 8 -32.03 -41.08 -11.89
N VAL A 9 -32.57 -40.74 -10.73
CA VAL A 9 -33.50 -39.61 -10.59
C VAL A 9 -32.72 -38.30 -10.70
N ASN A 10 -32.91 -37.64 -11.83
CA ASN A 10 -32.50 -36.29 -12.15
C ASN A 10 -33.16 -35.29 -11.18
N VAL A 11 -32.42 -34.86 -10.15
CA VAL A 11 -32.84 -33.78 -9.24
C VAL A 11 -32.19 -32.48 -9.70
N SER A 12 -33.04 -31.60 -10.20
CA SER A 12 -32.77 -30.30 -10.79
C SER A 12 -31.74 -29.48 -10.00
N ASN A 13 -30.63 -29.18 -10.67
CA ASN A 13 -29.69 -28.13 -10.34
C ASN A 13 -30.44 -26.78 -10.42
N SER A 14 -30.71 -26.16 -9.28
CA SER A 14 -31.23 -24.79 -9.22
C SER A 14 -30.09 -23.83 -9.53
N GLU A 15 -30.02 -23.42 -10.80
CA GLU A 15 -29.17 -22.32 -11.28
C GLU A 15 -29.62 -21.02 -10.61
N GLU A 16 -28.93 -20.61 -9.54
CA GLU A 16 -28.98 -19.23 -9.08
C GLU A 16 -28.24 -18.35 -10.09
N GLU A 17 -29.01 -17.66 -10.93
CA GLU A 17 -28.56 -16.63 -11.85
C GLU A 17 -27.69 -15.58 -11.12
N PRO A 18 -26.46 -15.29 -11.59
CA PRO A 18 -25.64 -14.23 -11.03
C PRO A 18 -26.26 -12.87 -11.38
N GLY A 19 -26.94 -12.27 -10.40
CA GLY A 19 -27.53 -10.94 -10.52
C GLY A 19 -26.50 -9.88 -10.96
N PRO A 20 -26.95 -8.79 -11.61
CA PRO A 20 -26.06 -7.80 -12.22
C PRO A 20 -25.15 -7.19 -11.16
N SER A 21 -23.87 -7.53 -11.21
CA SER A 21 -22.86 -6.91 -10.37
C SER A 21 -22.92 -5.40 -10.58
N LYS A 22 -23.23 -4.65 -9.51
CA LYS A 22 -23.29 -3.19 -9.57
C LYS A 22 -21.91 -2.70 -10.00
N ALA A 23 -21.81 -2.19 -11.23
CA ALA A 23 -20.59 -1.60 -11.75
C ALA A 23 -20.02 -0.64 -10.71
N LYS A 24 -18.78 -0.88 -10.27
CA LYS A 24 -18.09 -0.01 -9.32
C LYS A 24 -18.06 1.39 -9.93
N LYS A 25 -18.72 2.35 -9.27
CA LYS A 25 -18.73 3.76 -9.72
C LYS A 25 -17.28 4.23 -9.83
N CYS A 26 -16.79 4.42 -11.05
CA CYS A 26 -15.45 4.96 -11.28
C CYS A 26 -15.41 6.38 -10.70
N ARG A 27 -14.39 6.68 -9.88
CA ARG A 27 -14.21 8.03 -9.33
C ARG A 27 -13.96 8.97 -10.50
N ARG A 28 -14.70 10.09 -10.56
CA ARG A 28 -14.42 11.14 -11.55
C ARG A 28 -13.02 11.71 -11.29
N SER A 29 -12.14 11.63 -12.29
CA SER A 29 -10.86 12.35 -12.28
C SER A 29 -11.07 13.77 -12.80
N TYR A 30 -10.29 14.72 -12.28
CA TYR A 30 -10.32 16.13 -12.69
C TYR A 30 -8.89 16.58 -12.97
N THR A 31 -8.67 17.21 -14.11
CA THR A 31 -7.38 17.81 -14.45
C THR A 31 -7.11 19.05 -13.58
N ILE A 32 -5.85 19.44 -13.45
CA ILE A 32 -5.46 20.64 -12.69
C ILE A 32 -6.14 21.88 -13.30
N THR A 33 -6.15 21.98 -14.63
CA THR A 33 -6.83 23.06 -15.38
C THR A 33 -8.32 23.12 -15.08
N GLN A 34 -9.02 21.97 -15.07
CA GLN A 34 -10.44 21.90 -14.71
C GLN A 34 -10.69 22.34 -13.27
N LYS A 35 -9.81 21.95 -12.33
CA LYS A 35 -9.94 22.39 -10.93
C LYS A 35 -9.78 23.90 -10.82
N ILE A 36 -8.79 24.50 -11.48
CA ILE A 36 -8.57 25.95 -11.48
C ILE A 36 -9.76 26.71 -12.11
N GLU A 37 -10.27 26.24 -13.26
CA GLU A 37 -11.45 26.83 -13.90
C GLU A 37 -12.66 26.87 -12.95
N VAL A 38 -12.86 25.77 -12.21
CA VAL A 38 -13.93 25.68 -11.21
C VAL A 38 -13.70 26.67 -10.06
N ILE A 39 -12.47 26.87 -9.57
CA ILE A 39 -12.23 27.84 -8.49
C ILE A 39 -12.41 29.27 -8.99
N ASP A 40 -11.94 29.61 -10.20
CA ASP A 40 -12.08 30.95 -10.78
C ASP A 40 -13.54 31.31 -10.99
N PHE A 41 -14.33 30.35 -11.48
CA PHE A 41 -15.78 30.52 -11.59
C PHE A 41 -16.45 30.64 -10.22
N ALA A 42 -16.03 29.85 -9.23
CA ALA A 42 -16.59 29.90 -7.88
C ALA A 42 -16.29 31.24 -7.17
N LYS A 43 -15.08 31.79 -7.36
CA LYS A 43 -14.66 33.11 -6.85
C LYS A 43 -15.45 34.25 -7.48
N SER A 44 -15.70 34.17 -8.78
CA SER A 44 -16.44 35.20 -9.52
C SER A 44 -17.96 35.12 -9.29
N ASN A 45 -18.46 33.95 -8.87
CA ASN A 45 -19.87 33.69 -8.66
C ASN A 45 -20.11 33.17 -7.24
N SER A 46 -20.42 31.89 -7.11
CA SER A 46 -20.58 31.22 -5.82
C SER A 46 -20.28 29.73 -5.95
N ILE A 47 -19.94 29.09 -4.83
CA ILE A 47 -19.72 27.64 -4.74
C ILE A 47 -20.96 26.87 -5.24
N SER A 48 -22.16 27.33 -4.90
CA SER A 48 -23.42 26.72 -5.34
C SER A 48 -23.64 26.85 -6.85
N ALA A 49 -23.25 27.98 -7.45
CA ALA A 49 -23.29 28.14 -8.91
C ALA A 49 -22.27 27.23 -9.61
N ALA A 50 -21.04 27.16 -9.09
CA ALA A 50 -19.98 26.30 -9.62
C ALA A 50 -20.36 24.81 -9.55
N SER A 51 -20.90 24.38 -8.41
CA SER A 51 -21.35 23.00 -8.21
C SER A 51 -22.39 22.57 -9.26
N ARG A 52 -23.37 23.43 -9.55
CA ARG A 52 -24.39 23.15 -10.58
C ARG A 52 -23.80 23.13 -11.99
N ARG A 53 -22.96 24.11 -12.33
CA ARG A 53 -22.37 24.26 -13.67
C ARG A 53 -21.44 23.10 -14.02
N PHE A 54 -20.53 22.75 -13.13
CA PHE A 54 -19.49 21.75 -13.38
C PHE A 54 -19.85 20.35 -12.88
N LYS A 55 -21.04 20.16 -12.28
CA LYS A 55 -21.51 18.90 -11.69
C LYS A 55 -20.52 18.32 -10.66
N VAL A 56 -19.85 19.21 -9.92
CA VAL A 56 -18.94 18.91 -8.79
C VAL A 56 -19.68 19.18 -7.48
N THR A 57 -19.47 18.39 -6.43
CA THR A 57 -20.14 18.64 -5.14
C THR A 57 -19.58 19.90 -4.48
N ARG A 58 -20.41 20.60 -3.67
CA ARG A 58 -19.99 21.83 -2.98
C ARG A 58 -18.77 21.62 -2.07
N SER A 59 -18.69 20.46 -1.39
CA SER A 59 -17.53 20.09 -0.55
C SER A 59 -16.26 20.04 -1.38
N THR A 60 -16.28 19.34 -2.52
CA THR A 60 -15.11 19.23 -3.39
C THR A 60 -14.64 20.59 -3.93
N VAL A 61 -15.58 21.47 -4.30
CA VAL A 61 -15.24 22.85 -4.71
C VAL A 61 -14.60 23.62 -3.55
N GLN A 62 -15.09 23.45 -2.32
CA GLN A 62 -14.52 24.07 -1.12
C GLN A 62 -13.12 23.54 -0.81
N ASP A 63 -12.90 22.23 -0.95
CA ASP A 63 -11.60 21.61 -0.73
C ASP A 63 -10.56 22.12 -1.74
N TRP A 64 -10.95 22.26 -3.02
CA TRP A 64 -10.08 22.85 -4.04
C TRP A 64 -9.80 24.32 -3.80
N LEU A 65 -10.76 25.10 -3.26
CA LEU A 65 -10.51 26.47 -2.84
C LEU A 65 -9.47 26.54 -1.69
N ARG A 66 -9.49 25.58 -0.76
CA ARG A 66 -8.44 25.48 0.29
C ARG A 66 -7.07 25.16 -0.30
N GLN A 67 -7.03 24.30 -1.31
CA GLN A 67 -5.82 23.87 -2.02
C GLN A 67 -5.40 24.80 -3.17
N GLU A 68 -6.04 25.98 -3.32
CA GLU A 68 -5.86 26.82 -4.50
C GLU A 68 -4.39 27.16 -4.76
N LYS A 69 -3.64 27.54 -3.72
CA LYS A 69 -2.23 27.90 -3.84
C LYS A 69 -1.42 26.75 -4.44
N GLU A 70 -1.61 25.54 -3.94
CA GLU A 70 -0.92 24.34 -4.42
C GLU A 70 -1.32 24.02 -5.86
N LEU A 71 -2.61 24.08 -6.18
CA LEU A 71 -3.11 23.82 -7.53
C LEU A 71 -2.57 24.83 -8.55
N ARG A 72 -2.40 26.10 -8.16
CA ARG A 72 -1.80 27.13 -9.02
C ARG A 72 -0.30 26.96 -9.20
N MET A 73 0.42 26.60 -8.13
CA MET A 73 1.85 26.29 -8.26
C MET A 73 2.06 25.08 -9.18
N LEU A 74 1.24 24.04 -9.02
CA LEU A 74 1.31 22.85 -9.86
C LEU A 74 0.95 23.15 -11.32
N LEU A 75 -0.07 23.99 -11.57
CA LEU A 75 -0.39 24.46 -12.92
C LEU A 75 0.79 25.22 -13.53
N LYS A 76 1.42 26.11 -12.76
CA LYS A 76 2.59 26.87 -13.22
C LYS A 76 3.74 25.94 -13.59
N PHE A 77 4.11 24.99 -12.73
CA PHE A 77 5.17 24.03 -13.05
C PHE A 77 4.84 23.18 -14.28
N TYR A 78 3.56 22.79 -14.44
CA TYR A 78 3.10 22.08 -15.62
C TYR A 78 3.19 22.94 -16.89
N GLU A 79 2.79 24.22 -16.83
CA GLU A 79 2.90 25.16 -17.95
C GLU A 79 4.35 25.46 -18.30
N ASP A 80 5.21 25.72 -17.30
CA ASP A 80 6.64 25.93 -17.48
C ASP A 80 7.27 24.69 -18.15
N TRP A 81 6.94 23.48 -17.68
CA TRP A 81 7.36 22.24 -18.33
C TRP A 81 6.84 22.13 -19.78
N MET A 82 5.57 22.49 -20.02
CA MET A 82 4.97 22.50 -21.35
C MET A 82 5.60 23.50 -22.33
N ILE A 83 6.23 24.56 -21.82
CA ILE A 83 6.86 25.62 -22.61
C ILE A 83 8.33 25.31 -22.90
N HIS A 84 9.02 24.62 -21.99
CA HIS A 84 10.46 24.41 -22.09
C HIS A 84 10.87 23.24 -23.00
N ASP A 85 9.98 22.29 -23.25
CA ASP A 85 10.31 21.11 -24.04
C ASP A 85 9.47 21.04 -25.32
N ASN A 86 10.08 20.64 -26.43
CA ASN A 86 9.34 20.26 -27.63
C ASN A 86 8.58 18.96 -27.29
N ILE A 87 7.49 19.06 -26.53
CA ILE A 87 6.80 17.88 -26.03
C ILE A 87 6.26 17.11 -27.22
N GLU A 88 6.90 15.99 -27.49
CA GLU A 88 6.46 15.06 -28.50
C GLU A 88 5.06 14.61 -28.14
N THR A 89 4.13 14.72 -29.09
CA THR A 89 2.79 14.17 -28.90
C THR A 89 2.80 12.69 -29.25
N THR A 90 2.03 11.89 -28.50
CA THR A 90 1.63 10.55 -28.91
C THR A 90 0.87 10.61 -30.25
N SER A 91 0.75 9.48 -30.95
CA SER A 91 -0.07 9.39 -32.17
C SER A 91 -1.55 9.75 -31.96
N ALA A 92 -2.02 9.74 -30.71
CA ALA A 92 -3.35 10.19 -30.30
C ALA A 92 -3.43 11.68 -29.92
N GLY A 93 -2.33 12.44 -30.06
CA GLY A 93 -2.29 13.88 -29.77
C GLY A 93 -2.10 14.25 -28.30
N ASN A 94 -1.96 13.28 -27.40
CA ASN A 94 -1.64 13.56 -25.99
C ASN A 94 -0.15 13.86 -25.81
N PRO A 95 0.26 14.80 -24.94
CA PRO A 95 1.67 15.04 -24.62
C PRO A 95 2.32 13.75 -24.12
N LYS A 96 3.51 13.38 -24.64
CA LYS A 96 4.27 12.28 -24.08
C LYS A 96 4.76 12.66 -22.68
N ALA A 97 4.77 11.68 -21.78
CA ALA A 97 5.44 11.83 -20.50
C ALA A 97 6.93 12.12 -20.72
N PRO A 98 7.56 12.90 -19.83
CA PRO A 98 9.00 13.12 -19.90
C PRO A 98 9.74 11.79 -19.81
N PRO A 99 10.94 11.68 -20.41
CA PRO A 99 11.76 10.48 -20.33
C PRO A 99 12.03 10.12 -18.87
N MET A 100 12.19 8.81 -18.60
CA MET A 100 12.34 8.28 -17.24
C MET A 100 13.43 8.97 -16.43
N ILE A 101 14.55 9.25 -17.06
CA ILE A 101 15.68 9.90 -16.41
C ILE A 101 15.35 11.30 -15.88
N GLU A 102 14.47 12.03 -16.58
CA GLU A 102 14.16 13.42 -16.28
C GLU A 102 13.20 13.54 -15.09
N TYR A 103 12.09 12.79 -15.09
CA TYR A 103 11.20 12.81 -13.94
C TYR A 103 11.80 12.13 -12.71
N LEU A 104 12.69 11.14 -12.86
CA LEU A 104 13.44 10.59 -11.74
C LEU A 104 14.36 11.64 -11.11
N GLY A 105 14.94 12.53 -11.92
CA GLY A 105 15.69 13.69 -11.44
C GLY A 105 14.82 14.64 -10.61
N TRP A 106 13.60 14.93 -11.06
CA TRP A 106 12.67 15.77 -10.27
C TRP A 106 12.30 15.14 -8.94
N ILE A 107 12.07 13.82 -8.93
CA ILE A 107 11.79 13.08 -7.70
C ILE A 107 13.01 13.19 -6.78
N ALA A 108 14.21 12.88 -7.25
CA ALA A 108 15.44 12.96 -6.46
C ALA A 108 15.64 14.35 -5.84
N ASN A 109 15.54 15.41 -6.65
CA ASN A 109 15.67 16.79 -6.16
C ASN A 109 14.61 17.14 -5.11
N ALA A 110 13.35 16.71 -5.32
CA ALA A 110 12.29 16.94 -4.35
C ALA A 110 12.53 16.21 -3.02
N TRP A 111 13.15 15.02 -3.06
CA TRP A 111 13.56 14.31 -1.84
C TRP A 111 14.73 15.00 -1.13
N GLU A 112 15.68 15.60 -1.85
CA GLU A 112 16.79 16.35 -1.25
C GLU A 112 16.35 17.63 -0.52
N GLU A 113 15.25 18.24 -0.94
CA GLU A 113 14.67 19.41 -0.26
C GLU A 113 13.96 19.05 1.06
N LEU A 114 13.65 17.78 1.30
CA LEU A 114 12.94 17.35 2.49
C LEU A 114 13.91 17.12 3.66
N PRO A 115 13.55 17.52 4.89
CA PRO A 115 14.35 17.20 6.07
C PRO A 115 14.49 15.69 6.26
N GLU A 116 15.72 15.22 6.47
CA GLU A 116 16.01 13.80 6.71
C GLU A 116 15.15 13.22 7.86
N GLU A 117 14.97 13.99 8.93
CA GLU A 117 14.12 13.59 10.07
C GLU A 117 12.67 13.29 9.64
N LEU A 118 12.12 14.10 8.72
CA LEU A 118 10.76 13.89 8.20
C LEU A 118 10.68 12.57 7.44
N ILE A 119 11.70 12.29 6.61
CA ILE A 119 11.81 11.05 5.85
C ILE A 119 11.89 9.88 6.83
N SER A 120 12.89 9.84 7.71
CA SER A 120 13.09 8.75 8.66
C SER A 120 11.84 8.50 9.53
N LYS A 121 11.20 9.56 10.02
CA LYS A 121 9.98 9.46 10.82
C LYS A 121 8.83 8.85 10.03
N SER A 122 8.67 9.22 8.76
CA SER A 122 7.61 8.66 7.91
C SER A 122 7.78 7.15 7.70
N PHE A 123 9.00 6.67 7.50
CA PHE A 123 9.29 5.25 7.34
C PHE A 123 9.05 4.45 8.63
N LYS A 124 9.45 4.97 9.80
CA LYS A 124 9.18 4.35 11.10
C LYS A 124 7.69 4.27 11.41
N ILE A 125 6.96 5.37 11.21
CA ILE A 125 5.53 5.44 11.47
C ILE A 125 4.73 4.49 10.54
N CYS A 126 5.25 4.21 9.35
CA CYS A 126 4.71 3.22 8.42
C CYS A 126 5.16 1.77 8.71
N GLY A 127 6.03 1.54 9.70
CA GLY A 127 6.52 0.19 10.04
C GLY A 127 7.60 -0.37 9.10
N ILE A 128 8.26 0.46 8.28
CA ILE A 128 9.21 0.00 7.25
C ILE A 128 10.62 -0.17 7.82
N THR A 129 11.08 0.78 8.65
CA THR A 129 12.43 0.81 9.23
C THR A 129 12.40 0.71 10.76
N THR A 130 11.35 0.09 11.29
CA THR A 130 11.17 -0.13 12.73
C THR A 130 12.11 -1.23 13.22
N ALA A 131 12.63 -1.11 14.45
CA ALA A 131 13.50 -2.11 15.06
C ALA A 131 12.88 -3.53 15.03
N THR A 132 13.68 -4.53 14.65
CA THR A 132 13.26 -5.94 14.54
C THR A 132 12.93 -6.56 15.88
N ASN A 133 13.51 -6.06 16.97
CA ASN A 133 13.24 -6.48 18.34
C ASN A 133 11.93 -5.90 18.91
N GLY A 134 11.21 -5.07 18.15
CA GLY A 134 9.93 -4.50 18.56
C GLY A 134 9.99 -3.31 19.50
N SER A 135 11.18 -2.76 19.79
CA SER A 135 11.34 -1.61 20.68
C SER A 135 10.71 -0.32 20.16
N GLU A 136 10.37 -0.26 18.87
CA GLU A 136 9.81 0.90 18.18
C GLU A 136 8.40 0.66 17.62
N ASP A 137 7.77 -0.48 17.91
CA ASP A 137 6.46 -0.84 17.36
C ASP A 137 5.35 0.15 17.75
N ASP A 138 5.50 0.81 18.90
CA ASP A 138 4.58 1.83 19.42
C ASP A 138 4.50 3.07 18.52
N GLN A 139 5.49 3.26 17.65
CA GLN A 139 5.53 4.37 16.69
C GLN A 139 4.67 4.10 15.45
N ILE A 140 4.28 2.84 15.20
CA ILE A 140 3.54 2.45 13.99
C ILE A 140 2.12 3.03 14.04
N HIS A 141 1.78 3.88 13.07
CA HIS A 141 0.53 4.66 13.10
C HIS A 141 -0.73 3.82 13.13
N CYS A 142 -0.77 2.74 12.34
CA CYS A 142 -1.97 1.93 12.21
C CYS A 142 -2.29 1.17 13.50
N PHE A 143 -1.32 0.99 14.41
CA PHE A 143 -1.46 0.29 15.67
C PHE A 143 -1.79 1.18 16.87
N LYS A 144 -1.86 2.50 16.67
CA LYS A 144 -2.29 3.43 17.71
C LYS A 144 -3.75 3.18 18.12
N PRO A 145 -4.19 3.61 19.31
CA PRO A 145 -5.57 3.44 19.76
C PRO A 145 -6.62 3.98 18.79
N GLU A 146 -6.32 5.10 18.13
CA GLU A 146 -7.11 5.75 17.08
C GLU A 146 -6.79 5.27 15.65
N GLY A 147 -5.85 4.33 15.52
CA GLY A 147 -5.38 3.78 14.26
C GLY A 147 -6.37 2.82 13.60
N ALA A 148 -6.04 2.38 12.38
CA ALA A 148 -6.88 1.46 11.61
C ALA A 148 -6.95 0.05 12.23
N ILE A 149 -5.93 -0.34 13.01
CA ILE A 149 -5.79 -1.67 13.62
C ILE A 149 -5.32 -1.50 15.08
N PRO A 150 -6.19 -1.08 16.01
CA PRO A 150 -5.78 -0.77 17.39
C PRO A 150 -5.18 -1.95 18.17
N THR A 151 -5.50 -3.19 17.80
CA THR A 151 -4.96 -4.42 18.40
C THR A 151 -3.70 -4.93 17.70
N GLY A 152 -3.22 -4.23 16.66
CA GLY A 152 -2.15 -4.73 15.80
C GLY A 152 -0.80 -4.87 16.52
N LEU A 153 -0.56 -4.06 17.55
CA LEU A 153 0.65 -4.13 18.36
C LEU A 153 0.73 -5.43 19.17
N ASP A 154 -0.40 -5.87 19.74
CA ASP A 154 -0.48 -7.13 20.48
C ASP A 154 -0.31 -8.33 19.54
N SER A 155 -0.92 -8.27 18.36
CA SER A 155 -0.75 -9.30 17.31
C SER A 155 0.72 -9.41 16.89
N LEU A 156 1.39 -8.29 16.62
CA LEU A 156 2.79 -8.29 16.19
C LEU A 156 3.72 -8.85 17.28
N ARG A 157 3.49 -8.50 18.54
CA ARG A 157 4.25 -9.04 19.68
C ARG A 157 4.07 -10.55 19.81
N LYS A 158 2.84 -11.03 19.65
CA LYS A 158 2.54 -12.46 19.71
C LYS A 158 3.29 -13.24 18.62
N GLU A 159 3.20 -12.80 17.38
CA GLU A 159 3.89 -13.44 16.23
C GLU A 159 5.41 -13.47 16.42
N ARG A 160 6.02 -12.37 16.90
CA ARG A 160 7.46 -12.37 17.19
C ARG A 160 7.84 -13.37 18.28
N ASN A 161 7.06 -13.46 19.34
CA ASN A 161 7.32 -14.41 20.42
C ASN A 161 7.19 -15.87 19.94
N GLU A 162 6.18 -16.16 19.13
CA GLU A 162 5.99 -17.48 18.51
C GLU A 162 7.17 -17.83 17.60
N THR A 163 7.60 -16.88 16.76
CA THR A 163 8.76 -17.06 15.88
C THR A 163 10.04 -17.32 16.68
N ASN A 164 10.34 -16.48 17.68
CA ASN A 164 11.50 -16.66 18.55
C ASN A 164 11.48 -18.00 19.30
N PHE A 165 10.28 -18.47 19.70
CA PHE A 165 10.12 -19.75 20.37
C PHE A 165 10.41 -20.92 19.43
N LEU A 166 9.95 -20.86 18.18
CA LEU A 166 10.23 -21.86 17.15
C LEU A 166 11.72 -21.92 16.81
N GLU A 167 12.36 -20.75 16.61
CA GLU A 167 13.81 -20.68 16.38
C GLU A 167 14.61 -21.28 17.56
N MET A 168 14.16 -21.06 18.79
CA MET A 168 14.78 -21.64 19.98
C MET A 168 14.62 -23.17 20.03
N ILE A 169 13.47 -23.70 19.62
CA ILE A 169 13.26 -25.16 19.53
C ILE A 169 14.20 -25.78 18.50
N ASP A 170 14.32 -25.16 17.32
CA ASP A 170 15.19 -25.66 16.25
C ASP A 170 16.66 -25.71 16.70
N LEU A 171 17.13 -24.68 17.41
CA LEU A 171 18.47 -24.64 18.01
C LEU A 171 18.70 -25.74 19.06
N ILE A 172 17.71 -26.01 19.92
CA ILE A 172 17.81 -27.08 20.93
C ILE A 172 17.91 -28.45 20.24
N ASN A 173 17.06 -28.70 19.24
CA ASN A 173 17.09 -29.94 18.48
C ASN A 173 18.43 -30.14 17.74
N GLU A 174 19.03 -29.06 17.24
CA GLU A 174 20.36 -29.11 16.60
C GLU A 174 21.46 -29.49 17.60
N ILE A 175 21.40 -28.99 18.84
CA ILE A 175 22.37 -29.33 19.89
C ILE A 175 22.25 -30.79 20.32
N ASP A 176 21.04 -31.31 20.48
CA ASP A 176 20.80 -32.72 20.88
C ASP A 176 21.35 -33.71 19.82
N LEU A 177 21.25 -33.37 18.54
CA LEU A 177 21.84 -34.16 17.45
C LEU A 177 23.37 -34.19 17.49
N ILE A 178 24.03 -33.13 17.96
CA ILE A 178 25.50 -33.05 18.09
C ILE A 178 25.99 -33.88 19.30
N GLN A 179 25.23 -33.91 20.39
CA GLN A 179 25.60 -34.68 21.60
C GLN A 179 25.50 -36.19 21.40
N ASP A 180 24.57 -36.66 20.55
CA ASP A 180 24.44 -38.08 20.21
C ASP A 180 25.59 -38.59 19.30
N GLU A 181 26.25 -37.71 18.53
CA GLU A 181 27.47 -38.06 17.78
C GLU A 181 28.74 -38.11 18.65
N GLU A 182 28.83 -37.29 19.70
CA GLU A 182 30.05 -37.18 20.54
C GLU A 182 30.12 -38.24 21.66
N ASN A 183 28.99 -38.80 22.10
CA ASN A 183 28.94 -39.81 23.18
C ASN A 183 29.28 -41.25 22.71
N GLY A 184 29.75 -41.43 21.48
CA GLY A 184 30.18 -42.71 20.90
C GLY A 184 31.58 -43.20 21.32
N ILE A 185 32.15 -42.73 22.44
CA ILE A 185 33.43 -43.25 22.95
C ILE A 185 33.16 -44.57 23.69
N LEU A 186 33.41 -45.66 22.96
CA LEU A 186 33.51 -47.03 23.43
C LEU A 186 34.45 -47.12 24.65
N SER A 187 33.85 -47.37 25.82
CA SER A 187 34.53 -47.80 27.04
C SER A 187 35.19 -49.17 26.79
N ASP A 188 36.49 -49.17 26.50
CA ASP A 188 37.33 -50.37 26.48
C ASP A 188 37.62 -50.80 27.93
N ASP A 189 36.71 -51.60 28.48
CA ASP A 189 36.91 -52.33 29.73
C ASP A 189 37.28 -53.78 29.36
N SER A 190 38.54 -53.99 28.96
CA SER A 190 39.16 -55.32 28.89
C SER A 190 40.24 -55.46 29.98
N LEU A 191 39.80 -55.78 31.19
CA LEU A 191 40.65 -56.41 32.21
C LEU A 191 40.59 -57.92 32.04
N GLU A 192 41.63 -58.51 31.45
CA GLU A 192 41.93 -59.93 31.62
C GLU A 192 43.15 -60.08 32.56
N PHE A 193 42.94 -60.84 33.62
CA PHE A 193 43.95 -61.35 34.55
C PHE A 193 44.66 -62.59 34.00
#